data_AF-A0A972C2R5-F1
#
_entry.id   AF-A0A972C2R5-F1
#
_cell.length_a   1.000
_cell.length_b   1.000
_cell.length_c   1.000
_cell.angle_alpha   90.00
_cell.angle_beta   90.00
_cell.angle_gamma   90.00
#
_symmetry.space_group_name_H-M   'P 1'
#
loop_
_entity.id
_entity.type
_entity.pdbx_description
1 polymer ?
#
loop_
_entity_poly.entity_id
_entity_poly.type
_entity_poly.pdbx_seq_one_letter_code
_entity_poly.pdbx_strand_id
1 'polypeptide(L)'
;MRKTVEVYALTVCFFTMACLALATGSMLWSLVKVLAPAATISEHEYKVHKSDDAFARHLEANNRYKIEKEQYQVPVGADLTAEREHSYEMLIDAGRHGALRSVLSMLVIILVDIVVYWFHWRIVNREKKE
;
A
#
# COMPACT_ATOMS: atom_id res chain seq x y z
N MET A 1 2.84 -38.77 -22.95
CA MET A 1 2.43 -38.20 -21.65
C MET A 1 3.56 -37.39 -20.98
N ARG A 2 4.81 -37.90 -20.87
CA ARG A 2 5.95 -37.15 -20.28
C ARG A 2 6.10 -35.70 -20.79
N LYS A 3 6.09 -35.49 -22.12
CA LYS A 3 6.18 -34.14 -22.70
C LYS A 3 5.05 -33.18 -22.30
N THR A 4 3.84 -33.70 -22.05
CA THR A 4 2.69 -32.88 -21.64
C THR A 4 2.84 -32.39 -20.20
N VAL A 5 3.33 -33.26 -19.31
CA VAL A 5 3.61 -32.92 -17.90
C VAL A 5 4.76 -31.91 -17.81
N GLU A 6 5.81 -32.07 -18.60
CA GLU A 6 6.94 -31.14 -18.64
C GLU A 6 6.52 -29.74 -19.12
N VAL A 7 5.78 -29.65 -20.23
CA VAL A 7 5.29 -28.36 -20.76
C VAL A 7 4.34 -27.69 -19.77
N TYR A 8 3.46 -28.45 -19.12
CA TYR A 8 2.58 -27.94 -18.06
C TYR A 8 3.39 -27.35 -16.91
N ALA A 9 4.36 -28.10 -16.38
CA ALA A 9 5.16 -27.66 -15.23
C ALA A 9 6.01 -26.43 -15.55
N LEU A 10 6.58 -26.34 -16.76
CA LEU A 10 7.30 -25.16 -17.23
C LEU A 10 6.38 -23.93 -17.38
N THR A 11 5.16 -24.12 -17.88
CA THR A 11 4.16 -23.04 -17.98
C THR A 11 3.80 -22.50 -16.60
N VAL A 12 3.57 -23.38 -15.62
CA VAL A 12 3.32 -22.96 -14.23
C VAL A 12 4.53 -22.25 -13.62
N CYS A 13 5.75 -22.74 -13.88
CA CYS A 13 6.98 -22.06 -13.44
C CYS A 13 7.11 -20.66 -14.05
N PHE A 14 6.77 -20.48 -15.33
CA PHE A 14 6.77 -19.17 -15.97
C PHE A 14 5.75 -18.22 -15.33
N PHE A 15 4.52 -18.70 -15.12
CA PHE A 15 3.46 -17.91 -14.50
C PHE A 15 3.81 -17.49 -13.07
N THR A 16 4.31 -18.42 -12.25
CA THR A 16 4.74 -18.12 -10.87
C THR A 16 5.87 -17.10 -10.83
N MET A 17 6.83 -17.14 -11.77
CA MET A 17 7.87 -16.10 -11.87
C MET A 17 7.30 -14.73 -12.21
N ALA A 18 6.27 -14.67 -13.07
CA ALA A 18 5.57 -13.41 -13.37
C ALA A 18 4.81 -12.87 -12.15
N CYS A 19 4.10 -13.73 -11.42
CA CYS A 19 3.43 -13.38 -10.17
C CYS A 19 4.42 -12.86 -9.13
N LEU A 20 5.55 -13.56 -8.94
CA LEU A 20 6.60 -13.16 -8.03
C LEU A 20 7.16 -11.77 -8.37
N ALA A 21 7.39 -11.48 -9.65
CA ALA A 21 7.88 -10.18 -10.10
C ALA A 21 6.89 -9.04 -9.76
N LEU A 22 5.60 -9.26 -10.03
CA LEU A 22 4.54 -8.28 -9.72
C LEU A 22 4.34 -8.08 -8.22
N ALA A 23 4.35 -9.18 -7.45
CA ALA A 23 4.23 -9.14 -5.99
C ALA A 23 5.42 -8.41 -5.36
N THR A 24 6.64 -8.67 -5.84
CA THR A 24 7.85 -7.99 -5.37
C THR A 24 7.83 -6.51 -5.68
N GLY A 25 7.41 -6.11 -6.89
CA GLY A 25 7.26 -4.70 -7.25
C GLY A 25 6.25 -3.97 -6.35
N SER A 26 5.11 -4.60 -6.08
CA SER A 26 4.07 -4.08 -5.19
C SER A 26 4.54 -4.00 -3.73
N MET A 27 5.31 -4.99 -3.28
CA MET A 27 5.90 -5.03 -1.95
C MET A 27 6.94 -3.91 -1.76
N LEU A 28 7.82 -3.68 -2.74
CA LEU A 28 8.80 -2.60 -2.70
C LEU A 28 8.13 -1.23 -2.57
N TRP A 29 7.08 -0.97 -3.36
CA TRP A 29 6.31 0.26 -3.24
C TRP A 29 5.65 0.42 -1.86
N SER A 30 5.10 -0.66 -1.33
CA SER A 30 4.50 -0.66 0.01
C SER A 30 5.57 -0.41 1.08
N LEU A 31 6.78 -0.93 0.91
CA LEU A 31 7.90 -0.70 1.82
C LEU A 31 8.35 0.76 1.81
N VAL A 32 8.38 1.42 0.65
CA VAL A 32 8.64 2.85 0.53
C VAL A 32 7.64 3.67 1.35
N LYS A 33 6.34 3.32 1.28
CA LYS A 33 5.29 3.96 2.10
C LYS A 33 5.49 3.75 3.61
N VAL A 34 6.05 2.62 4.03
CA VAL A 34 6.33 2.36 5.45
C VAL A 34 7.54 3.16 5.93
N LEU A 35 8.61 3.21 5.13
CA LEU A 35 9.88 3.85 5.50
C LEU A 35 9.85 5.37 5.36
N ALA A 36 9.08 5.89 4.39
CA ALA A 36 8.99 7.32 4.10
C ALA A 36 7.53 7.74 3.85
N PRO A 37 6.62 7.59 4.83
CA PRO A 37 5.19 7.85 4.64
C PRO A 37 4.90 9.27 4.20
N ALA A 38 5.62 10.27 4.75
CA ALA A 38 5.49 11.69 4.40
C ALA A 38 5.75 11.97 2.91
N ALA A 39 6.67 11.24 2.26
CA ALA A 39 6.98 11.37 0.84
C ALA A 39 5.91 10.74 -0.07
N THR A 40 4.97 9.98 0.51
CA THR A 40 3.91 9.26 -0.22
C THR A 40 2.53 9.84 0.00
N ILE A 41 2.42 10.93 0.76
CA ILE A 41 1.19 11.69 0.96
C ILE A 41 0.77 12.32 -0.37
N SER A 42 -0.53 12.39 -0.63
CA SER A 42 -1.03 13.02 -1.84
C SER A 42 -0.72 14.52 -1.86
N GLU A 43 -0.56 15.09 -3.05
CA GLU A 43 -0.31 16.53 -3.19
C GLU A 43 -1.43 17.38 -2.56
N HIS A 44 -2.67 16.89 -2.62
CA HIS A 44 -3.82 17.55 -2.00
C HIS A 44 -3.67 17.61 -0.47
N GLU A 45 -3.45 16.46 0.16
CA GLU A 45 -3.30 16.36 1.61
C GLU A 45 -2.11 17.17 2.12
N TYR A 46 -1.00 17.15 1.37
CA TYR A 46 0.17 17.96 1.68
C TYR A 46 -0.16 19.46 1.63
N LYS A 47 -0.87 19.92 0.59
CA LYS A 47 -1.26 21.34 0.46
C LYS A 47 -2.20 21.78 1.58
N VAL A 48 -3.13 20.91 1.99
CA VAL A 48 -4.07 21.17 3.10
C VAL A 48 -3.33 21.38 4.42
N HIS A 49 -2.34 20.54 4.74
CA HIS A 49 -1.62 20.60 6.02
C HIS A 49 -0.38 21.51 6.02
N LYS A 50 -0.09 22.18 4.89
CA LYS A 50 1.10 23.05 4.74
C LYS A 50 1.05 24.32 5.59
N SER A 51 -0.14 24.87 5.82
CA SER A 51 -0.33 26.08 6.63
C SER A 51 -1.70 26.11 7.28
N ASP A 52 -1.81 26.83 8.40
CA ASP A 52 -3.06 26.99 9.14
C ASP A 52 -4.15 27.61 8.25
N ASP A 53 -3.83 28.60 7.41
CA ASP A 53 -4.77 29.17 6.44
C ASP A 53 -5.30 28.16 5.41
N ALA A 54 -4.48 27.20 5.00
CA ALA A 54 -4.90 26.16 4.05
C ALA A 54 -5.80 25.14 4.76
N PHE A 55 -5.43 24.77 5.98
CA PHE A 55 -6.18 23.85 6.82
C PHE A 55 -7.54 24.41 7.24
N ALA A 56 -7.60 25.67 7.67
CA ALA A 56 -8.84 26.38 8.00
C ALA A 56 -9.80 26.41 6.81
N ARG A 57 -9.32 26.77 5.61
CA ARG A 57 -10.14 26.75 4.39
C ARG A 57 -10.66 25.36 4.05
N HIS A 58 -9.85 24.32 4.29
CA HIS A 58 -10.27 22.93 4.11
C HIS A 58 -11.38 22.54 5.11
N LEU A 59 -11.23 22.91 6.38
CA LEU A 59 -12.25 22.70 7.41
C LEU A 59 -13.57 23.43 7.07
N GLU A 60 -13.50 24.69 6.65
CA GLU A 60 -14.68 25.45 6.22
C GLU A 60 -15.37 24.80 5.02
N ALA A 61 -14.59 24.36 4.02
CA ALA A 61 -15.11 23.71 2.83
C ALA A 61 -15.79 22.37 3.17
N ASN A 62 -15.19 21.54 4.02
CA ASN A 62 -15.74 20.26 4.45
C ASN A 62 -17.00 20.40 5.31
N ASN A 63 -17.13 21.50 6.07
CA ASN A 63 -18.31 21.77 6.89
C ASN A 63 -19.36 22.64 6.17
N ARG A 64 -19.15 22.98 4.88
CA ARG A 64 -20.02 23.91 4.12
C ARG A 64 -21.48 23.46 4.00
N TYR A 65 -21.76 22.16 4.11
CA TYR A 65 -23.10 21.58 3.93
C TYR A 65 -23.64 20.87 5.18
N LYS A 66 -22.97 20.99 6.34
CA LYS A 66 -23.50 20.42 7.58
C LYS A 66 -24.72 21.20 8.06
N ILE A 67 -25.74 20.47 8.51
CA ILE A 67 -27.03 20.99 8.96
C ILE A 67 -26.87 21.90 10.20
N GLU A 68 -25.83 21.66 11.01
CA GLU A 68 -25.49 22.41 12.24
C GLU A 68 -24.50 23.57 11.98
N LYS A 69 -24.58 24.19 10.80
CA LYS A 69 -23.61 25.20 10.35
C LYS A 69 -23.47 26.40 11.29
N GLU A 70 -24.53 26.71 12.04
CA GLU A 70 -24.58 27.83 12.99
C GLU A 70 -23.75 27.58 14.26
N GLN A 71 -23.32 26.34 14.52
CA GLN A 71 -22.57 25.98 15.72
C GLN A 71 -21.09 25.64 15.44
N TYR A 72 -20.72 25.41 14.18
CA TYR A 72 -19.34 25.09 13.85
C TYR A 72 -18.51 26.37 13.66
N GLN A 73 -17.59 26.61 14.59
CA GLN A 73 -16.54 27.62 14.46
C GLN A 73 -15.21 26.93 14.19
N VAL A 74 -14.48 27.42 13.19
CA VAL A 74 -13.14 26.95 12.90
C VAL A 74 -12.23 27.33 14.07
N PRO A 75 -11.42 26.40 14.61
CA PRO A 75 -10.42 26.73 15.62
C PRO A 75 -9.49 27.84 15.10
N VAL A 76 -8.95 28.67 16.00
CA VAL A 76 -8.05 29.77 15.64
C VAL A 76 -6.80 29.76 16.49
N GLY A 77 -5.70 30.30 15.95
CA GLY A 77 -4.42 30.38 16.67
C GLY A 77 -3.88 29.00 17.03
N ALA A 78 -3.44 28.84 18.29
CA ALA A 78 -2.76 27.63 18.76
C ALA A 78 -3.61 26.36 18.62
N ASP A 79 -4.92 26.45 18.80
CA ASP A 79 -5.82 25.29 18.70
C ASP A 79 -5.90 24.78 17.25
N LEU A 80 -5.87 25.69 16.27
CA LEU A 80 -5.86 25.33 14.84
C LEU A 80 -4.54 24.67 14.46
N THR A 81 -3.42 25.21 14.94
CA THR A 81 -2.09 24.65 14.69
C THR A 81 -1.98 23.24 15.27
N ALA A 82 -2.47 23.04 16.50
CA ALA A 82 -2.46 21.74 17.17
C ALA A 82 -3.32 20.70 16.44
N GLU A 83 -4.54 21.08 16.03
CA GLU A 83 -5.42 20.20 15.26
C GLU A 83 -4.81 19.84 13.89
N ARG A 84 -4.18 20.81 13.20
CA ARG A 84 -3.50 20.57 11.92
C ARG A 84 -2.39 19.55 12.07
N GLU A 85 -1.54 19.71 13.09
CA GLU A 85 -0.42 18.80 13.35
C GLU A 85 -0.92 17.42 13.73
N HIS A 86 -1.92 17.34 14.61
CA HIS A 86 -2.51 16.07 15.00
C HIS A 86 -3.16 15.34 13.80
N SER A 87 -3.95 16.04 12.99
CA SER A 87 -4.57 15.49 11.77
C SER A 87 -3.50 14.97 10.80
N TYR A 88 -2.41 15.70 10.62
CA TYR A 88 -1.32 15.29 9.75
C TYR A 88 -0.60 14.03 10.26
N GLU A 89 -0.37 13.92 11.57
CA GLU A 89 0.20 12.73 12.19
C GLU A 89 -0.71 11.51 12.01
N MET A 90 -2.01 11.66 12.22
CA MET A 90 -2.98 10.59 12.00
C MET A 90 -2.99 10.13 10.54
N LEU A 91 -2.90 11.07 9.59
CA LEU A 91 -2.85 10.74 8.17
C LEU A 91 -1.61 9.89 7.83
N ILE A 92 -0.44 10.27 8.38
CA ILE A 92 0.81 9.52 8.22
C ILE A 92 0.68 8.12 8.80
N ASP A 93 0.16 7.99 10.02
CA ASP A 93 0.07 6.72 10.71
C ASP A 93 -0.93 5.77 10.04
N ALA A 94 -2.10 6.28 9.63
CA ALA A 94 -3.08 5.53 8.85
C ALA A 94 -2.49 5.03 7.52
N GLY A 95 -1.72 5.89 6.83
CA GLY A 95 -1.01 5.51 5.60
C GLY A 95 0.01 4.39 5.83
N ARG A 96 0.78 4.48 6.92
CA ARG A 96 1.76 3.46 7.32
C ARG A 96 1.10 2.13 7.65
N HIS A 97 0.01 2.14 8.42
CA HIS A 97 -0.74 0.93 8.75
C HIS A 97 -1.31 0.23 7.52
N GLY A 98 -1.88 1.00 6.57
CA GLY A 98 -2.35 0.45 5.30
C GLY A 98 -1.22 -0.18 4.47
N ALA A 99 -0.05 0.47 4.44
CA ALA A 99 1.12 -0.04 3.75
C ALA A 99 1.69 -1.32 4.39
N LEU A 100 1.75 -1.40 5.73
CA LEU A 100 2.18 -2.61 6.45
C LEU A 100 1.28 -3.81 6.13
N ARG A 101 -0.04 -3.61 6.11
CA ARG A 101 -0.98 -4.66 5.70
C ARG A 101 -0.71 -5.15 4.27
N SER A 102 -0.40 -4.23 3.35
CA SER A 102 -0.03 -4.58 1.98
C SER A 102 1.26 -5.41 1.92
N VAL A 103 2.30 -5.02 2.66
CA VAL A 103 3.56 -5.79 2.76
C VAL A 103 3.31 -7.21 3.26
N LEU A 104 2.51 -7.38 4.32
CA LEU A 104 2.18 -8.70 4.86
C LEU A 104 1.43 -9.57 3.84
N SER A 105 0.43 -9.01 3.14
CA SER A 105 -0.29 -9.73 2.09
C SER A 105 0.64 -10.16 0.95
N MET A 106 1.52 -9.28 0.48
CA MET A 106 2.49 -9.61 -0.57
C MET A 106 3.50 -10.67 -0.13
N LEU A 107 3.92 -10.65 1.13
CA LEU A 107 4.81 -11.66 1.70
C LEU A 107 4.15 -13.05 1.67
N VAL A 108 2.86 -13.15 2.00
CA VAL A 108 2.11 -14.41 1.89
C VAL A 108 2.06 -14.91 0.44
N ILE A 109 1.80 -14.03 -0.52
CA ILE A 109 1.78 -14.39 -1.96
C ILE A 109 3.15 -14.92 -2.40
N ILE A 110 4.24 -14.22 -2.04
CA ILE A 110 5.61 -14.63 -2.35
C ILE A 110 5.90 -16.02 -1.76
N LEU A 111 5.50 -16.28 -0.52
CA LEU A 111 5.68 -17.59 0.11
C LEU A 111 4.94 -18.70 -0.65
N VAL A 112 3.71 -18.45 -1.08
CA VAL A 112 2.93 -19.42 -1.88
C VAL A 112 3.59 -19.66 -3.24
N ASP A 113 4.03 -18.61 -3.92
CA ASP A 113 4.71 -18.71 -5.23
C ASP A 113 6.01 -19.51 -5.12
N ILE A 114 6.80 -19.29 -4.06
CA ILE A 114 8.02 -20.08 -3.79
C ILE A 114 7.69 -21.56 -3.62
N VAL A 115 6.64 -21.90 -2.86
CA VAL A 115 6.24 -23.30 -2.65
C VAL A 115 5.78 -23.94 -3.96
N VAL A 116 4.90 -23.28 -4.71
CA VAL A 116 4.38 -23.79 -5.99
C VAL A 116 5.52 -23.97 -7.00
N TYR A 117 6.40 -22.97 -7.12
CA TYR A 117 7.57 -23.03 -7.99
C TYR A 117 8.47 -24.20 -7.61
N TRP A 118 8.78 -24.36 -6.32
CA TRP A 118 9.65 -25.43 -5.83
C TRP A 118 9.11 -26.83 -6.17
N PHE A 119 7.80 -27.06 -5.99
CA PHE A 119 7.17 -28.34 -6.35
C PHE A 119 7.23 -28.61 -7.86
N HIS A 120 6.88 -27.63 -8.70
CA HIS A 120 6.89 -27.80 -10.16
C HIS A 120 8.31 -27.95 -10.71
N TRP A 121 9.26 -27.18 -10.19
CA TRP A 121 10.67 -27.30 -10.52
C TRP A 121 11.23 -28.68 -10.16
N ARG A 122 10.83 -29.23 -9.01
CA ARG A 122 11.20 -30.59 -8.59
C ARG A 122 10.65 -31.65 -9.56
N ILE A 123 9.43 -31.50 -10.06
CA ILE A 123 8.85 -32.43 -11.06
C ILE A 123 9.68 -32.40 -12.35
N VAL A 124 9.95 -31.22 -12.89
CA VAL A 124 10.75 -31.06 -14.13
C VAL A 124 12.14 -31.67 -13.96
N ASN A 125 12.79 -31.48 -12.82
CA ASN A 125 14.12 -32.02 -12.57
C ASN A 125 14.15 -33.54 -12.37
N ARG A 126 13.04 -34.16 -11.96
CA ARG A 126 12.93 -35.63 -11.91
C ARG A 126 12.78 -36.20 -13.31
N GLU A 127 11.92 -35.60 -14.12
CA GLU A 127 11.72 -35.99 -15.52
C GLU A 127 12.97 -35.86 -16.38
N LYS A 128 13.89 -34.93 -16.05
CA LYS A 128 15.18 -34.79 -16.75
C LYS A 128 16.24 -35.83 -16.37
N LYS A 129 16.07 -36.52 -15.24
CA LYS A 129 17.03 -37.52 -14.73
C LYS A 129 16.70 -38.96 -15.13
N GLU A 130 15.46 -39.21 -15.58
CA GLU A 130 14.98 -40.49 -16.13
C GLU A 130 15.00 -40.50 -17.65
#